data_AF-A0A8W8HMY1-F1
#
_entry.id   AF-A0A8W8HMY1-F1
#
_cell.length_a   1.000
_cell.length_b   1.000
_cell.length_c   1.000
_cell.angle_alpha   90.00
_cell.angle_beta   90.00
_cell.angle_gamma   90.00
#
_symmetry.space_group_name_H-M   'P 1'
#
loop_
_entity.id
_entity.type
_entity.pdbx_description
1 polymer ?
#
loop_
_entity_poly.entity_id
_entity_poly.type
_entity_poly.pdbx_seq_one_letter_code
_entity_poly.pdbx_strand_id
1 'polypeptide(L)'
;MEESNLPLTVSISKLEDYLQCSICMNSLSSTTVTSCGHRYCFTCIKEWVDRKHTCPCCNARLEQSSLIKDHQFDSLIATITCEREREEEKYFESLINSVSHEETSNIPLSPVEKVLQSHLKRSLAAHEKYLQNLRAEFHRKMVTLDREHCKAISDLQIKNLSQEDLTQQTSDLNNTLIDQKKSLQEELETCTRLIADAFDKHLQSHIPPLEVLPMKVSINVLDKSIHLSDLLLAPADVAVTRIKLAVEEAMKAKGNPVVSWGDDIHFILFGPFAKSNPFEKQQMIREILYNGLEYPDVHVLSPDCRPVLQLGMKPNSEIVIHGSLRCESDLPKRCFVQTFKKDKKETVDYFYCKQCSFKWICRPCMDVCHKGHDVVPYIMNHVPEWACCYCPRKKKCVL
;
A
#
# COMPACT_ATOMS: atom_id res chain seq x y z
N MET A 1 55.40 6.26 16.76
CA MET A 1 54.61 7.45 17.09
C MET A 1 53.37 6.95 17.80
N GLU A 2 53.29 7.18 19.11
CA GLU A 2 52.14 6.77 19.92
C GLU A 2 50.94 7.65 19.56
N GLU A 3 49.90 7.06 18.99
CA GLU A 3 48.66 7.76 18.67
C GLU A 3 47.78 7.83 19.92
N SER A 4 47.52 9.06 20.35
CA SER A 4 46.52 9.40 21.34
C SER A 4 45.12 8.97 20.85
N ASN A 5 44.51 7.99 21.54
CA ASN A 5 43.15 7.51 21.30
C ASN A 5 42.08 8.52 21.80
N LEU A 6 42.09 9.75 21.30
CA LEU A 6 40.94 10.65 21.47
C LEU A 6 39.97 10.45 20.30
N PRO A 7 38.67 10.18 20.53
CA PRO A 7 37.66 10.11 19.49
C PRO A 7 37.30 11.54 19.03
N LEU A 8 38.19 12.16 18.25
CA LEU A 8 37.99 13.49 17.70
C LEU A 8 37.09 13.41 16.47
N THR A 9 36.06 14.25 16.42
CA THR A 9 35.23 14.43 15.22
C THR A 9 35.70 15.66 14.45
N VAL A 10 35.95 15.49 13.14
CA VAL A 10 36.37 16.59 12.26
C VAL A 10 35.20 17.00 11.39
N SER A 11 34.89 18.30 11.37
CA SER A 11 33.81 18.84 10.56
C SER A 11 34.16 18.80 9.07
N ILE A 12 33.33 18.08 8.28
CA ILE A 12 33.51 17.91 6.83
C ILE A 12 33.37 19.23 6.05
N SER A 13 32.64 20.21 6.58
CA SER A 13 32.48 21.52 5.91
C SER A 13 33.82 22.23 5.65
N LYS A 14 34.84 21.97 6.48
CA LYS A 14 36.19 22.50 6.28
C LYS A 14 36.96 21.83 5.14
N LEU A 15 36.50 20.69 4.67
CA LEU A 15 37.10 19.91 3.58
C LEU A 15 36.38 20.11 2.25
N GLU A 16 35.19 20.72 2.26
CA GLU A 16 34.28 20.79 1.12
C GLU A 16 34.93 21.45 -0.11
N ASP A 17 35.68 22.54 0.10
CA ASP A 17 36.41 23.24 -0.96
C ASP A 17 37.46 22.36 -1.67
N TYR A 18 38.04 21.39 -0.97
CA TYR A 18 39.05 20.47 -1.53
C TYR A 18 38.42 19.33 -2.33
N LEU A 19 37.13 19.05 -2.11
CA LEU A 19 36.38 17.99 -2.77
C LEU A 19 35.60 18.52 -3.99
N GLN A 20 35.63 19.82 -4.26
CA GLN A 20 34.84 20.45 -5.31
C GLN A 20 35.68 20.75 -6.56
N CYS A 21 35.09 20.56 -7.74
CA CYS A 21 35.71 20.93 -9.00
C CYS A 21 35.54 22.42 -9.28
N SER A 22 36.64 23.15 -9.51
CA SER A 22 36.58 24.60 -9.78
C SER A 22 36.04 24.98 -11.18
N ILE A 23 35.73 24.00 -12.04
CA ILE A 23 35.08 24.22 -13.35
C ILE A 23 33.56 24.13 -13.20
N CYS A 24 33.05 22.99 -12.69
CA CYS A 24 31.60 22.73 -12.62
C CYS A 24 30.98 23.04 -11.25
N MET A 25 31.79 23.35 -10.24
CA MET A 25 31.37 23.64 -8.87
C MET A 25 30.54 22.52 -8.23
N ASN A 26 30.72 21.28 -8.68
CA ASN A 26 30.17 20.08 -8.06
C ASN A 26 31.27 19.30 -7.36
N SER A 27 30.87 18.33 -6.51
CA SER A 27 31.80 17.34 -5.98
C SER A 27 32.57 16.67 -7.12
N LEU A 28 33.88 16.49 -6.93
CA LEU A 28 34.77 15.88 -7.89
C LEU A 28 34.29 14.45 -8.20
N SER A 29 34.15 14.15 -9.48
CA SER A 29 33.68 12.86 -9.98
C SER A 29 34.58 12.39 -11.11
N SER A 30 35.07 11.15 -11.06
CA SER A 30 36.12 10.67 -11.98
C SER A 30 37.30 11.65 -11.98
N THR A 31 37.85 11.86 -10.79
CA THR A 31 38.84 12.91 -10.53
C THR A 31 40.05 12.73 -11.42
N THR A 32 40.48 13.82 -12.05
CA THR A 32 41.67 13.87 -12.91
C THR A 32 42.61 14.92 -12.36
N VAL A 33 43.84 14.50 -12.08
CA VAL A 33 44.94 15.37 -11.67
C VAL A 33 45.75 15.77 -12.89
N THR A 34 46.10 17.06 -12.95
CA THR A 34 46.93 17.64 -14.00
C THR A 34 48.41 17.57 -13.62
N SER A 35 49.33 17.74 -14.58
CA SER A 35 50.78 17.79 -14.31
C SER A 35 51.20 18.90 -13.32
N CYS A 36 50.37 19.94 -13.18
CA CYS A 36 50.57 21.00 -12.18
C CYS A 36 49.96 20.71 -10.80
N GLY A 37 49.35 19.55 -10.59
CA GLY A 37 48.82 19.09 -9.30
C GLY A 37 47.35 19.46 -8.99
N HIS A 38 46.69 20.25 -9.84
CA HIS A 38 45.27 20.60 -9.64
C HIS A 38 44.33 19.48 -10.10
N ARG A 39 43.20 19.33 -9.39
CA ARG A 39 42.18 18.28 -9.59
C ARG A 39 40.89 18.84 -10.18
N TYR A 40 40.30 18.08 -11.08
CA TYR A 40 39.04 18.40 -11.76
C TYR A 40 38.25 17.13 -12.08
N CYS A 41 36.95 17.25 -12.40
CA CYS A 41 36.24 16.14 -13.04
C CYS A 41 36.84 15.87 -14.43
N PHE A 42 36.97 14.59 -14.81
CA PHE A 42 37.54 14.19 -16.10
C PHE A 42 36.91 14.93 -17.28
N THR A 43 35.57 14.98 -17.34
CA THR A 43 34.84 15.64 -18.42
C THR A 43 35.14 17.14 -18.48
N CYS A 44 35.18 17.80 -17.32
CA CYS A 44 35.41 19.23 -17.22
C CYS A 44 36.80 19.65 -17.69
N ILE A 45 37.86 18.97 -17.22
CA ILE A 45 39.22 19.34 -17.60
C ILE A 45 39.54 18.95 -19.04
N LYS A 46 38.97 17.83 -19.54
CA LYS A 46 39.14 17.40 -20.91
C LYS A 46 38.64 18.48 -21.88
N GLU A 47 37.41 18.95 -21.69
CA GLU A 47 36.80 19.99 -22.54
C GLU A 47 37.58 21.32 -22.48
N TRP A 48 38.12 21.67 -21.31
CA TRP A 48 38.91 22.89 -21.16
C TRP A 48 40.26 22.81 -21.89
N VAL A 49 40.97 21.70 -21.75
CA VAL A 49 42.28 21.49 -22.38
C VAL A 49 42.13 21.46 -23.90
N ASP A 50 41.08 20.85 -24.43
CA ASP A 50 40.78 20.83 -25.88
C ASP A 50 40.67 22.25 -26.49
N ARG A 51 40.27 23.24 -25.68
CA ARG A 51 40.10 24.64 -26.12
C ARG A 51 41.32 25.51 -25.83
N LYS A 52 41.86 25.47 -24.61
CA LYS A 52 42.83 26.46 -24.11
C LYS A 52 44.22 25.91 -23.80
N HIS A 53 44.39 24.60 -23.68
CA HIS A 53 45.69 23.96 -23.38
C HIS A 53 46.41 24.51 -22.12
N THR A 54 45.66 25.03 -21.15
CA THR A 54 46.18 25.59 -19.89
C THR A 54 45.36 25.16 -18.69
N CYS A 55 45.96 25.15 -17.50
CA CYS A 55 45.28 24.89 -16.24
C CYS A 55 44.36 26.05 -15.84
N PRO A 56 43.06 25.80 -15.54
CA PRO A 56 42.13 26.83 -15.07
C PRO A 56 42.54 27.55 -13.78
N CYS A 57 43.32 26.90 -12.91
CA CYS A 57 43.69 27.48 -11.60
C CYS A 57 45.03 28.25 -11.64
N CYS A 58 46.04 27.75 -12.37
CA CYS A 58 47.39 28.32 -12.32
C CYS A 58 48.00 28.68 -13.70
N ASN A 59 47.23 28.54 -14.79
CA ASN A 59 47.66 28.82 -16.16
C ASN A 59 48.86 28.01 -16.69
N ALA A 60 49.31 26.98 -15.98
CA ALA A 60 50.35 26.06 -16.48
C ALA A 60 49.92 25.40 -17.80
N ARG A 61 50.85 25.19 -18.74
CA ARG A 61 50.58 24.52 -20.02
C ARG A 61 50.19 23.06 -19.79
N LEU A 62 49.08 22.64 -20.36
CA LEU A 62 48.54 21.28 -20.24
C LEU A 62 48.36 20.65 -21.61
N GLU A 63 48.66 19.35 -21.71
CA GLU A 63 48.37 18.52 -22.86
C GLU A 63 47.40 17.41 -22.47
N GLN A 64 46.61 16.91 -23.41
CA GLN A 64 45.59 15.90 -23.10
C GLN A 64 46.20 14.57 -22.62
N SER A 65 47.41 14.25 -23.09
CA SER A 65 48.23 13.12 -22.63
C SER A 65 48.72 13.25 -21.18
N SER A 66 48.73 14.47 -20.63
CA SER A 66 49.20 14.77 -19.26
C SER A 66 48.10 14.68 -18.19
N LEU A 67 46.88 14.28 -18.59
CA LEU A 67 45.73 14.11 -17.71
C LEU A 67 45.74 12.71 -17.09
N ILE A 68 45.89 12.62 -15.77
CA ILE A 68 45.99 11.35 -15.04
C ILE A 68 44.77 11.20 -14.14
N LYS A 69 44.08 10.05 -14.20
CA LYS A 69 42.96 9.76 -13.31
C LYS A 69 43.46 9.48 -11.89
N ASP A 70 42.86 10.14 -10.90
CA ASP A 70 43.20 10.01 -9.48
C ASP A 70 42.18 9.09 -8.77
N HIS A 71 42.36 7.78 -8.95
CA HIS A 71 41.49 6.75 -8.36
C HIS A 71 41.52 6.74 -6.83
N GLN A 72 42.62 7.18 -6.22
CA GLN A 72 42.73 7.24 -4.77
C GLN A 72 41.89 8.38 -4.21
N PHE A 73 41.88 9.53 -4.89
CA PHE A 73 41.03 10.65 -4.50
C PHE A 73 39.54 10.35 -4.68
N ASP A 74 39.17 9.64 -5.76
CA ASP A 74 37.79 9.15 -5.92
C ASP A 74 37.38 8.20 -4.79
N SER A 75 38.27 7.29 -4.38
CA SER A 75 38.04 6.39 -3.23
C SER A 75 37.89 7.16 -1.90
N LEU A 76 38.69 8.22 -1.72
CA LEU A 76 38.59 9.10 -0.54
C LEU A 76 37.24 9.82 -0.50
N ILE A 77 36.80 10.43 -1.61
CA ILE A 77 35.49 11.08 -1.72
C ILE A 77 34.38 10.08 -1.40
N ALA A 78 34.45 8.87 -1.95
CA ALA A 78 33.47 7.82 -1.68
C ALA A 78 33.41 7.45 -0.18
N THR A 79 34.56 7.35 0.48
CA THR A 79 34.65 7.02 1.91
C THR A 79 34.04 8.13 2.76
N ILE A 80 34.41 9.39 2.49
CA ILE A 80 33.84 10.56 3.19
C ILE A 80 32.32 10.64 3.00
N THR A 81 31.84 10.37 1.78
CA THR A 81 30.40 10.38 1.47
C THR A 81 29.66 9.28 2.23
N CYS A 82 30.22 8.07 2.28
CA CYS A 82 29.64 6.93 3.00
C CYS A 82 29.61 7.16 4.51
N GLU A 83 30.67 7.71 5.10
CA GLU A 83 30.67 8.06 6.54
C GLU A 83 29.65 9.17 6.84
N ARG A 84 29.50 10.16 5.96
CA ARG A 84 28.47 11.20 6.11
C ARG A 84 27.06 10.58 6.12
N GLU A 85 26.75 9.70 5.17
CA GLU A 85 25.45 9.01 5.12
C GLU A 85 25.18 8.18 6.38
N ARG A 86 26.21 7.50 6.91
CA ARG A 86 26.09 6.72 8.15
C ARG A 86 25.84 7.60 9.38
N GLU A 87 26.50 8.75 9.47
CA GLU A 87 26.28 9.71 10.56
C GLU A 87 24.91 10.39 10.47
N GLU A 88 24.44 10.69 9.26
CA GLU A 88 23.08 11.17 9.02
C GLU A 88 22.05 10.15 9.52
N GLU A 89 22.19 8.87 9.19
CA GLU A 89 21.33 7.79 9.70
C GLU A 89 21.29 7.75 11.23
N LYS A 90 22.45 7.80 11.90
CA LYS A 90 22.54 7.82 13.36
C LYS A 90 21.85 9.04 13.98
N TYR A 91 22.04 10.22 13.37
CA TYR A 91 21.39 11.44 13.82
C TYR A 91 19.86 11.32 13.75
N PHE A 92 19.31 10.82 12.64
CA PHE A 92 17.87 10.61 12.50
C PHE A 92 17.34 9.54 13.46
N GLU A 93 18.10 8.47 13.70
CA GLU A 93 17.75 7.48 14.73
C GLU A 93 17.65 8.12 16.12
N SER A 94 18.63 8.96 16.49
CA SER A 94 18.62 9.69 17.74
C SER A 94 17.42 10.63 17.87
N LEU A 95 17.08 11.38 16.81
CA LEU A 95 15.96 12.31 16.79
C LEU A 95 14.60 11.62 17.00
N ILE A 96 14.41 10.46 16.38
CA ILE A 96 13.18 9.67 16.52
C ILE A 96 13.10 9.00 17.89
N ASN A 97 14.23 8.54 18.42
CA ASN A 97 14.30 7.98 19.76
C ASN A 97 14.03 9.06 20.82
N SER A 98 14.51 10.30 20.66
CA SER A 98 14.21 11.38 21.61
C SER A 98 12.72 11.71 21.68
N VAL A 99 12.00 11.67 20.55
CA VAL A 99 10.53 11.86 20.53
C VAL A 99 9.80 10.69 21.21
N SER A 100 10.40 9.50 21.22
CA SER A 100 9.84 8.32 21.88
C SER A 100 10.05 8.31 23.41
N HIS A 101 10.92 9.18 23.93
CA HIS A 101 11.38 9.14 25.33
C HIS A 101 10.67 10.13 26.27
N GLU A 102 9.80 11.03 25.77
CA GLU A 102 9.13 11.98 26.67
C GLU A 102 7.96 11.36 27.47
N GLU A 103 7.36 10.23 27.07
CA GLU A 103 6.22 9.69 27.85
C GLU A 103 6.11 8.16 28.09
N THR A 104 6.87 7.24 27.48
CA THR A 104 6.59 5.79 27.66
C THR A 104 7.80 4.85 27.65
N SER A 105 8.74 5.04 28.57
CA SER A 105 9.99 4.26 28.65
C SER A 105 9.89 2.82 29.20
N ASN A 106 8.78 2.08 29.00
CA ASN A 106 8.75 0.64 29.31
C ASN A 106 7.67 -0.22 28.61
N ILE A 107 6.97 0.30 27.60
CA ILE A 107 5.95 -0.48 26.89
C ILE A 107 6.55 -0.99 25.58
N PRO A 108 6.51 -2.31 25.28
CA PRO A 108 6.95 -2.83 24.00
C PRO A 108 6.08 -2.21 22.89
N LEU A 109 6.73 -1.52 21.96
CA LEU A 109 6.09 -0.89 20.80
C LEU A 109 5.14 -1.87 20.11
N SER A 110 3.90 -1.43 19.89
CA SER A 110 2.88 -2.15 19.15
C SER A 110 3.33 -2.39 17.70
N PRO A 111 2.79 -3.42 17.01
CA PRO A 111 3.08 -3.64 15.59
C PRO A 111 2.77 -2.42 14.72
N VAL A 112 1.72 -1.65 15.05
CA VAL A 112 1.33 -0.44 14.32
C VAL A 112 2.36 0.67 14.53
N GLU A 113 2.82 0.90 15.76
CA GLU A 113 3.87 1.87 16.06
C GLU A 113 5.18 1.52 15.34
N LYS A 114 5.57 0.25 15.29
CA LYS A 114 6.78 -0.19 14.56
C LYS A 114 6.71 0.10 13.07
N VAL A 115 5.55 -0.15 12.45
CA VAL A 115 5.33 0.12 11.02
C VAL A 115 5.33 1.62 10.78
N LEU A 116 4.57 2.40 11.55
CA LEU A 116 4.55 3.86 11.48
C LEU A 116 5.94 4.46 11.66
N GLN A 117 6.67 4.02 12.68
CA GLN A 117 8.04 4.46 12.94
C GLN A 117 8.93 4.17 11.75
N SER A 118 8.89 2.95 11.19
CA SER A 118 9.72 2.55 10.04
C SER A 118 9.42 3.38 8.78
N HIS A 119 8.15 3.59 8.47
CA HIS A 119 7.73 4.41 7.33
C HIS A 119 8.04 5.90 7.55
N LEU A 120 7.86 6.39 8.77
CA LEU A 120 8.20 7.77 9.14
C LEU A 120 9.71 8.00 9.06
N LYS A 121 10.56 7.06 9.54
CA LYS A 121 12.03 7.15 9.41
C LYS A 121 12.43 7.33 7.95
N ARG A 122 11.96 6.43 7.08
CA ARG A 122 12.28 6.43 5.64
C ARG A 122 11.77 7.70 4.97
N SER A 123 10.54 8.11 5.28
CA SER A 123 9.91 9.31 4.72
C SER A 123 10.68 10.56 5.14
N LEU A 124 10.94 10.75 6.44
CA LEU A 124 11.68 11.90 6.96
C LEU A 124 13.09 12.00 6.36
N ALA A 125 13.83 10.89 6.27
CA ALA A 125 15.15 10.90 5.66
C ALA A 125 15.12 11.31 4.17
N ALA A 126 14.14 10.81 3.41
CA ALA A 126 13.99 11.18 2.00
C ALA A 126 13.61 12.66 1.83
N HIS A 127 12.67 13.16 2.63
CA HIS A 127 12.23 14.56 2.59
C HIS A 127 13.33 15.52 3.05
N GLU A 128 14.09 15.18 4.10
CA GLU A 128 15.21 16.02 4.55
C GLU A 128 16.33 16.06 3.50
N LYS A 129 16.67 14.91 2.89
CA LYS A 129 17.63 14.87 1.78
C LYS A 129 17.19 15.75 0.60
N TYR A 130 15.90 15.73 0.27
CA TYR A 130 15.35 16.60 -0.76
C TYR A 130 15.48 18.09 -0.38
N LEU A 131 15.15 18.46 0.86
CA LEU A 131 15.28 19.83 1.35
C LEU A 131 16.75 20.29 1.37
N GLN A 132 17.69 19.42 1.74
CA GLN A 132 19.12 19.71 1.68
C GLN A 132 19.58 19.95 0.23
N ASN A 133 19.17 19.12 -0.72
CA ASN A 133 19.49 19.32 -2.13
C ASN A 133 18.93 20.63 -2.67
N LEU A 134 17.68 20.95 -2.31
CA LEU A 134 17.05 22.23 -2.68
C LEU A 134 17.84 23.41 -2.13
N ARG A 135 18.18 23.39 -0.82
CA ARG A 135 19.02 24.41 -0.19
C ARG A 135 20.38 24.55 -0.88
N ALA A 136 21.01 23.43 -1.25
CA ALA A 136 22.29 23.42 -1.95
C ALA A 136 22.19 24.04 -3.36
N GLU A 137 21.10 23.81 -4.09
CA GLU A 137 20.87 24.42 -5.40
C GLU A 137 20.74 25.95 -5.30
N PHE A 138 19.94 26.45 -4.35
CA PHE A 138 19.82 27.88 -4.09
C PHE A 138 21.16 28.48 -3.63
N HIS A 139 21.92 27.76 -2.81
CA HIS A 139 23.27 28.19 -2.42
C HIS A 139 24.21 28.33 -3.62
N ARG A 140 24.20 27.37 -4.57
CA ARG A 140 24.99 27.47 -5.80
C ARG A 140 24.59 28.67 -6.66
N LYS A 141 23.29 28.98 -6.74
CA LYS A 141 22.79 30.18 -7.43
C LYS A 141 23.34 31.45 -6.76
N MET A 142 23.29 31.54 -5.43
CA MET A 142 23.86 32.66 -4.68
C MET A 142 25.37 32.84 -4.93
N VAL A 143 26.15 31.76 -4.89
CA VAL A 143 27.60 31.79 -5.15
C VAL A 143 27.90 32.20 -6.59
N THR A 144 27.09 31.77 -7.55
CA THR A 144 27.24 32.16 -8.97
C THR A 144 26.98 33.65 -9.16
N LEU A 145 25.91 34.17 -8.55
CA LEU A 145 25.58 35.59 -8.50
C LEU A 145 26.72 36.42 -7.89
N ASP A 146 27.28 35.97 -6.76
CA ASP A 146 28.44 36.63 -6.14
C ASP A 146 29.64 36.70 -7.09
N ARG A 147 29.89 35.62 -7.84
CA ARG A 147 31.00 35.58 -8.80
C ARG A 147 30.78 36.51 -9.99
N GLU A 148 29.56 36.57 -10.52
CA GLU A 148 29.20 37.48 -11.61
C GLU A 148 29.32 38.93 -11.17
N HIS A 149 28.88 39.25 -9.96
CA HIS A 149 29.00 40.56 -9.37
C HIS A 149 30.48 40.97 -9.16
N CYS A 150 31.32 40.08 -8.62
CA CYS A 150 32.76 40.34 -8.48
C CYS A 150 33.46 40.59 -9.83
N LYS A 151 33.05 39.88 -10.88
CA LYS A 151 33.54 40.14 -12.24
C LYS A 151 33.07 41.50 -12.75
N ALA A 152 31.80 41.84 -12.57
CA ALA A 152 31.25 43.13 -13.00
C ALA A 152 31.97 44.30 -12.33
N ILE A 153 32.27 44.21 -11.02
CA ILE A 153 33.07 45.22 -10.31
C ILE A 153 34.49 45.30 -10.90
N SER A 154 35.14 44.15 -11.15
CA SER A 154 36.49 44.12 -11.71
C SER A 154 36.52 44.76 -13.12
N ASP A 155 35.52 44.48 -13.96
CA ASP A 155 35.38 45.06 -15.29
C ASP A 155 35.12 46.57 -15.27
N LEU A 156 34.41 47.07 -14.24
CA LEU A 156 34.21 48.51 -14.03
C LEU A 156 35.51 49.21 -13.60
N GLN A 157 36.33 48.58 -12.77
CA GLN A 157 37.63 49.11 -12.34
C GLN A 157 38.64 49.24 -13.48
N ILE A 158 38.52 48.40 -14.52
CA ILE A 158 39.40 48.44 -15.71
C ILE A 158 39.02 49.58 -16.67
N LYS A 159 37.78 50.08 -16.59
CA LYS A 159 37.33 51.21 -17.41
C LYS A 159 37.85 52.53 -16.81
N ASN A 160 38.45 53.39 -17.63
CA ASN A 160 38.90 54.74 -17.27
C ASN A 160 37.71 55.69 -16.99
N LEU A 161 36.93 55.42 -15.95
CA LEU A 161 35.79 56.22 -15.51
C LEU A 161 36.20 57.29 -14.49
N SER A 162 35.35 58.30 -14.30
CA SER A 162 35.55 59.29 -13.23
C SER A 162 35.34 58.63 -11.85
N GLN A 163 35.99 59.18 -10.81
CA GLN A 163 35.94 58.62 -9.46
C GLN A 163 34.50 58.58 -8.89
N GLU A 164 33.68 59.60 -9.21
CA GLU A 164 32.27 59.68 -8.79
C GLU A 164 31.39 58.66 -9.52
N ASP A 165 31.54 58.54 -10.85
CA ASP A 165 30.77 57.58 -11.66
C ASP A 165 31.05 56.12 -11.25
N LEU A 166 32.32 55.83 -10.91
CA LEU A 166 32.74 54.50 -10.45
C LEU A 166 32.09 54.15 -9.10
N THR A 167 32.03 55.11 -8.16
CA THR A 167 31.39 54.89 -6.85
C THR A 167 29.87 54.70 -6.99
N GLN A 168 29.22 55.47 -7.87
CA GLN A 168 27.78 55.37 -8.10
C GLN A 168 27.43 54.01 -8.73
N GLN A 169 28.12 53.60 -9.79
CA GLN A 169 27.87 52.31 -10.46
C GLN A 169 28.15 51.10 -9.55
N THR A 170 29.16 51.20 -8.69
CA THR A 170 29.46 50.14 -7.70
C THR A 170 28.37 50.06 -6.63
N SER A 171 27.83 51.19 -6.19
CA SER A 171 26.67 51.27 -5.28
C SER A 171 25.45 50.59 -5.90
N ASP A 172 25.14 50.91 -7.15
CA ASP A 172 23.95 50.41 -7.85
C ASP A 172 24.02 48.89 -8.07
N LEU A 173 25.21 48.38 -8.41
CA LEU A 173 25.48 46.94 -8.51
C LEU A 173 25.32 46.21 -7.17
N ASN A 174 25.83 46.79 -6.08
CA ASN A 174 25.69 46.20 -4.74
C ASN A 174 24.22 46.11 -4.31
N ASN A 175 23.44 47.16 -4.54
CA ASN A 175 22.00 47.16 -4.24
C ASN A 175 21.27 46.08 -5.07
N THR A 176 21.60 45.97 -6.35
CA THR A 176 21.04 44.94 -7.24
C THR A 176 21.35 43.53 -6.74
N LEU A 177 22.59 43.27 -6.29
CA LEU A 177 22.98 41.98 -5.74
C LEU A 177 22.20 41.64 -4.46
N ILE A 178 22.03 42.62 -3.57
CA ILE A 178 21.27 42.45 -2.33
C ILE A 178 19.83 42.07 -2.64
N ASP A 179 19.18 42.77 -3.58
CA ASP A 179 17.80 42.50 -3.98
C ASP A 179 17.67 41.10 -4.61
N GLN A 180 18.60 40.71 -5.48
CA GLN A 180 18.61 39.38 -6.09
C GLN A 180 18.81 38.26 -5.06
N LYS A 181 19.70 38.45 -4.07
CA LYS A 181 19.89 37.49 -2.99
C LYS A 181 18.64 37.36 -2.12
N LYS A 182 17.99 38.49 -1.81
CA LYS A 182 16.76 38.50 -1.04
C LYS A 182 15.62 37.77 -1.76
N SER A 183 15.45 38.02 -3.07
CA SER A 183 14.47 37.31 -3.90
C SER A 183 14.67 35.80 -3.87
N LEU A 184 15.93 35.34 -4.02
CA LEU A 184 16.25 33.91 -3.96
C LEU A 184 15.97 33.28 -2.57
N GLN A 185 16.19 34.02 -1.48
CA GLN A 185 15.86 33.56 -0.14
C GLN A 185 14.34 33.43 0.06
N GLU A 186 13.57 34.43 -0.38
CA GLU A 186 12.10 34.41 -0.31
C GLU A 186 11.50 33.25 -1.14
N GLU A 187 12.09 32.96 -2.31
CA GLU A 187 11.73 31.80 -3.13
C GLU A 187 11.99 30.48 -2.39
N LEU A 188 13.16 30.31 -1.76
CA LEU A 188 13.51 29.11 -1.00
C LEU A 188 12.54 28.88 0.18
N GLU A 189 12.21 29.93 0.92
CA GLU A 189 11.23 29.88 2.01
C GLU A 189 9.84 29.48 1.49
N THR A 190 9.43 30.05 0.37
CA THR A 190 8.14 29.73 -0.27
C THR A 190 8.08 28.28 -0.70
N CYS A 191 9.13 27.76 -1.37
CA CYS A 191 9.22 26.36 -1.75
C CYS A 191 9.14 25.43 -0.53
N THR A 192 9.89 25.74 0.53
CA THR A 192 9.90 24.94 1.76
C THR A 192 8.50 24.86 2.39
N ARG A 193 7.79 25.98 2.45
CA ARG A 193 6.42 26.03 2.97
C ARG A 193 5.43 25.21 2.13
N LEU A 194 5.52 25.29 0.80
CA LEU A 194 4.63 24.54 -0.10
C LEU A 194 4.84 23.03 0.02
N ILE A 195 6.08 22.58 0.22
CA ILE A 195 6.38 21.16 0.47
C ILE A 195 5.73 20.69 1.78
N ALA A 196 5.82 21.49 2.84
CA ALA A 196 5.21 21.17 4.12
C ALA A 196 3.66 21.07 4.03
N ASP A 197 3.02 22.03 3.36
CA ASP A 197 1.55 22.03 3.13
C ASP A 197 1.09 20.84 2.27
N ALA A 198 1.85 20.49 1.22
CA ALA A 198 1.55 19.32 0.40
C ALA A 198 1.64 18.01 1.21
N PHE A 199 2.63 17.91 2.10
CA PHE A 199 2.79 16.73 2.97
C PHE A 199 1.66 16.63 4.00
N ASP A 200 1.27 17.73 4.64
CA ASP A 200 0.15 17.78 5.59
C ASP A 200 -1.17 17.33 4.94
N LYS A 201 -1.50 17.86 3.77
CA LYS A 201 -2.68 17.43 2.99
C LYS A 201 -2.65 15.96 2.62
N HIS A 202 -1.46 15.42 2.30
CA HIS A 202 -1.31 14.01 1.99
C HIS A 202 -1.58 13.13 3.21
N LEU A 203 -1.02 13.49 4.38
CA LEU A 203 -1.25 12.76 5.63
C LEU A 203 -2.74 12.75 6.01
N GLN A 204 -3.42 13.91 5.91
CA GLN A 204 -4.84 14.01 6.23
C GLN A 204 -5.75 13.18 5.32
N SER A 205 -5.36 12.98 4.06
CA SER A 205 -6.16 12.23 3.08
C SER A 205 -5.92 10.71 3.10
N HIS A 206 -4.74 10.27 3.57
CA HIS A 206 -4.32 8.87 3.50
C HIS A 206 -4.22 8.17 4.86
N ILE A 207 -4.20 8.91 5.97
CA ILE A 207 -4.27 8.35 7.32
C ILE A 207 -5.73 8.37 7.79
N PRO A 208 -6.44 7.23 7.79
CA PRO A 208 -7.83 7.19 8.20
C PRO A 208 -7.96 7.45 9.71
N PRO A 209 -8.98 8.20 10.16
CA PRO A 209 -9.29 8.33 11.57
C PRO A 209 -9.65 6.95 12.16
N LEU A 210 -9.10 6.61 13.32
CA LEU A 210 -9.32 5.33 14.03
C LEU A 210 -10.68 5.27 14.74
N GLU A 211 -11.75 5.73 14.09
CA GLU A 211 -13.14 5.65 14.56
C GLU A 211 -13.93 4.63 13.76
N VAL A 212 -13.35 3.46 13.48
CA VAL A 212 -14.03 2.46 12.66
C VAL A 212 -15.03 1.71 13.53
N LEU A 213 -16.27 2.20 13.58
CA LEU A 213 -17.37 1.52 14.23
C LEU A 213 -17.69 0.20 13.51
N PRO A 214 -18.16 -0.84 14.21
CA PRO A 214 -18.70 -2.03 13.56
C PRO A 214 -19.83 -1.65 12.60
N MET A 215 -19.77 -2.17 11.38
CA MET A 215 -20.69 -1.82 10.30
C MET A 215 -21.78 -2.87 10.14
N LYS A 216 -23.02 -2.41 9.96
CA LYS A 216 -24.16 -3.27 9.62
C LYS A 216 -24.24 -3.46 8.10
N VAL A 217 -24.23 -4.71 7.67
CA VAL A 217 -24.37 -5.11 6.27
C VAL A 217 -25.51 -6.11 6.09
N SER A 218 -26.09 -6.12 4.90
CA SER A 218 -26.99 -7.20 4.50
C SER A 218 -26.23 -8.27 3.72
N ILE A 219 -26.67 -9.53 3.82
CA ILE A 219 -26.13 -10.64 3.03
C ILE A 219 -27.25 -11.19 2.16
N ASN A 220 -26.93 -11.45 0.89
CA ASN A 220 -27.84 -12.05 -0.07
C ASN A 220 -27.19 -13.25 -0.75
N VAL A 221 -27.80 -14.44 -0.62
CA VAL A 221 -27.38 -15.67 -1.32
C VAL A 221 -28.29 -15.86 -2.53
N LEU A 222 -27.76 -15.62 -3.72
CA LEU A 222 -28.54 -15.59 -4.95
C LEU A 222 -29.21 -16.94 -5.26
N ASP A 223 -28.50 -18.05 -5.07
CA ASP A 223 -28.98 -19.39 -5.47
C ASP A 223 -30.07 -19.96 -4.57
N LYS A 224 -30.24 -19.40 -3.36
CA LYS A 224 -31.16 -19.94 -2.34
C LYS A 224 -32.18 -18.93 -1.81
N SER A 225 -32.24 -17.73 -2.40
CA SER A 225 -33.11 -16.62 -1.95
C SER A 225 -32.97 -16.36 -0.44
N ILE A 226 -31.75 -16.44 0.10
CA ILE A 226 -31.48 -16.19 1.51
C ILE A 226 -31.06 -14.74 1.67
N HIS A 227 -31.81 -13.99 2.46
CA HIS A 227 -31.45 -12.65 2.88
C HIS A 227 -31.23 -12.62 4.39
N LEU A 228 -30.08 -12.11 4.82
CA LEU A 228 -29.78 -11.78 6.21
C LEU A 228 -29.64 -10.27 6.31
N SER A 229 -30.41 -9.68 7.21
CA SER A 229 -30.34 -8.26 7.51
C SER A 229 -29.44 -8.03 8.71
N ASP A 230 -28.74 -6.89 8.73
CA ASP A 230 -28.04 -6.36 9.91
C ASP A 230 -26.90 -7.24 10.48
N LEU A 231 -26.13 -7.94 9.62
CA LEU A 231 -24.89 -8.56 10.10
C LEU A 231 -23.90 -7.47 10.52
N LEU A 232 -23.44 -7.53 11.76
CA LEU A 232 -22.40 -6.67 12.28
C LEU A 232 -21.01 -7.21 11.90
N LEU A 233 -20.23 -6.43 11.15
CA LEU A 233 -18.83 -6.71 10.86
C LEU A 233 -17.95 -5.71 11.62
N ALA A 234 -17.12 -6.22 12.55
CA ALA A 234 -16.14 -5.42 13.25
C ALA A 234 -14.90 -5.15 12.37
N PRO A 235 -14.11 -4.09 12.65
CA PRO A 235 -12.94 -3.76 11.83
C PRO A 235 -11.89 -4.86 11.75
N ALA A 236 -11.73 -5.62 12.84
CA ALA A 236 -10.77 -6.72 12.93
C ALA A 236 -11.28 -8.03 12.28
N ASP A 237 -12.57 -8.13 11.98
CA ASP A 237 -13.18 -9.35 11.49
C ASP A 237 -12.64 -9.71 10.10
N VAL A 238 -12.24 -10.97 9.95
CA VAL A 238 -12.05 -11.58 8.63
C VAL A 238 -13.43 -11.82 8.06
N ALA A 239 -13.82 -11.00 7.07
CA ALA A 239 -15.22 -10.92 6.65
C ALA A 239 -15.74 -12.26 6.13
N VAL A 240 -15.01 -12.95 5.26
CA VAL A 240 -15.45 -14.24 4.69
C VAL A 240 -15.76 -15.25 5.80
N THR A 241 -14.89 -15.39 6.79
CA THR A 241 -15.11 -16.29 7.93
C THR A 241 -16.34 -15.89 8.73
N ARG A 242 -16.50 -14.60 9.04
CA ARG A 242 -17.64 -14.11 9.82
C ARG A 242 -18.97 -14.29 9.09
N ILE A 243 -18.97 -14.05 7.78
CA ILE A 243 -20.13 -14.22 6.89
C ILE A 243 -20.52 -15.70 6.81
N LYS A 244 -19.55 -16.61 6.59
CA LYS A 244 -19.83 -18.05 6.53
C LYS A 244 -20.51 -18.54 7.81
N LEU A 245 -19.98 -18.17 8.98
CA LEU A 245 -20.60 -18.50 10.27
C LEU A 245 -22.03 -17.97 10.39
N ALA A 246 -22.27 -16.71 10.01
CA ALA A 246 -23.60 -16.11 10.07
C ALA A 246 -24.61 -16.82 9.14
N VAL A 247 -24.18 -17.21 7.94
CA VAL A 247 -25.01 -17.97 6.99
C VAL A 247 -25.30 -19.38 7.51
N GLU A 248 -24.30 -20.06 8.06
CA GLU A 248 -24.45 -21.39 8.65
C GLU A 248 -25.43 -21.40 9.83
N GLU A 249 -25.31 -20.42 10.74
CA GLU A 249 -26.23 -20.23 11.87
C GLU A 249 -27.67 -19.98 11.41
N ALA A 250 -27.85 -19.08 10.44
CA ALA A 250 -29.17 -18.77 9.90
C ALA A 250 -29.81 -19.96 9.17
N MET A 251 -29.02 -20.74 8.44
CA MET A 251 -29.48 -21.93 7.72
C MET A 251 -29.82 -23.08 8.67
N LYS A 252 -29.03 -23.25 9.73
CA LYS A 252 -29.35 -24.18 10.82
C LYS A 252 -30.64 -23.81 11.54
N ALA A 253 -30.85 -22.52 11.83
CA ALA A 253 -32.09 -22.02 12.45
C ALA A 253 -33.33 -22.26 11.57
N LYS A 254 -33.17 -22.21 10.25
CA LYS A 254 -34.22 -22.56 9.27
C LYS A 254 -34.40 -24.08 9.07
N GLY A 255 -33.67 -24.92 9.80
CA GLY A 255 -33.76 -26.38 9.69
C GLY A 255 -33.13 -26.97 8.42
N ASN A 256 -32.23 -26.24 7.77
CA ASN A 256 -31.55 -26.67 6.55
C ASN A 256 -30.05 -26.34 6.64
N PRO A 257 -29.28 -27.04 7.48
CA PRO A 257 -27.88 -26.72 7.72
C PRO A 257 -27.03 -26.81 6.45
N VAL A 258 -26.01 -25.95 6.37
CA VAL A 258 -24.99 -26.00 5.31
C VAL A 258 -24.10 -27.22 5.54
N VAL A 259 -23.87 -27.99 4.48
CA VAL A 259 -23.02 -29.19 4.49
C VAL A 259 -21.62 -28.86 3.98
N SER A 260 -21.54 -28.06 2.91
CA SER A 260 -20.26 -27.63 2.33
C SER A 260 -20.41 -26.37 1.49
N TRP A 261 -19.32 -25.61 1.40
CA TRP A 261 -19.16 -24.48 0.50
C TRP A 261 -18.44 -24.99 -0.77
N GLY A 262 -18.95 -24.68 -1.95
CA GLY A 262 -18.30 -25.03 -3.22
C GLY A 262 -17.01 -24.24 -3.46
N ASP A 263 -16.13 -24.79 -4.31
CA ASP A 263 -14.86 -24.14 -4.68
C ASP A 263 -15.08 -22.90 -5.58
N ASP A 264 -16.28 -22.77 -6.16
CA ASP A 264 -16.76 -21.68 -7.01
C ASP A 264 -17.43 -20.54 -6.21
N ILE A 265 -17.33 -20.54 -4.88
CA ILE A 265 -17.99 -19.55 -4.04
C ILE A 265 -17.21 -18.23 -4.01
N HIS A 266 -17.90 -17.15 -4.35
CA HIS A 266 -17.38 -15.80 -4.34
C HIS A 266 -18.24 -14.89 -3.46
N PHE A 267 -17.58 -13.99 -2.75
CA PHE A 267 -18.20 -12.99 -1.89
C PHE A 267 -17.96 -11.62 -2.52
N ILE A 268 -19.02 -10.91 -2.86
CA ILE A 268 -18.94 -9.62 -3.55
C ILE A 268 -19.61 -8.55 -2.68
N LEU A 269 -18.86 -7.52 -2.32
CA LEU A 269 -19.34 -6.34 -1.62
C LEU A 269 -19.88 -5.32 -2.63
N PHE A 270 -21.10 -4.87 -2.41
CA PHE A 270 -21.73 -3.76 -3.10
C PHE A 270 -21.90 -2.59 -2.13
N GLY A 271 -21.41 -1.42 -2.50
CA GLY A 271 -21.60 -0.18 -1.74
C GLY A 271 -23.07 0.27 -1.70
N PRO A 272 -23.40 1.24 -0.82
CA PRO A 272 -24.77 1.63 -0.51
C PRO A 272 -25.55 2.24 -1.69
N PHE A 273 -24.85 2.79 -2.68
CA PHE A 273 -25.41 3.38 -3.89
C PHE A 273 -25.34 2.46 -5.11
N ALA A 274 -24.66 1.31 -5.02
CA ALA A 274 -24.62 0.28 -6.05
C ALA A 274 -25.87 -0.61 -6.02
N LYS A 275 -27.04 -0.03 -5.69
CA LYS A 275 -28.32 -0.74 -5.58
C LYS A 275 -28.92 -0.95 -6.97
N SER A 276 -28.55 -2.07 -7.58
CA SER A 276 -29.12 -2.59 -8.82
C SER A 276 -30.08 -3.76 -8.56
N ASN A 277 -30.94 -4.08 -9.53
CA ASN A 277 -31.91 -5.17 -9.42
C ASN A 277 -31.15 -6.53 -9.35
N PRO A 278 -31.68 -7.63 -8.76
CA PRO A 278 -30.95 -8.89 -8.64
C PRO A 278 -30.40 -9.45 -9.96
N PHE A 279 -31.11 -9.21 -11.07
CA PHE A 279 -30.68 -9.60 -12.41
C PHE A 279 -29.43 -8.82 -12.87
N GLU A 280 -29.40 -7.51 -12.66
CA GLU A 280 -28.25 -6.67 -12.99
C GLU A 280 -27.04 -7.04 -12.12
N LYS A 281 -27.25 -7.32 -10.83
CA LYS A 281 -26.18 -7.81 -9.95
C LYS A 281 -25.59 -9.12 -10.44
N GLN A 282 -26.43 -10.06 -10.88
CA GLN A 282 -25.96 -11.31 -11.47
C GLN A 282 -25.12 -11.07 -12.73
N GLN A 283 -25.53 -10.13 -13.58
CA GLN A 283 -24.76 -9.77 -14.77
C GLN A 283 -23.42 -9.13 -14.39
N MET A 284 -23.41 -8.15 -13.48
CA MET A 284 -22.20 -7.51 -12.99
C MET A 284 -21.23 -8.51 -12.38
N ILE A 285 -21.71 -9.45 -11.55
CA ILE A 285 -20.87 -10.48 -10.93
C ILE A 285 -20.21 -11.36 -12.00
N ARG A 286 -20.96 -11.76 -13.04
CA ARG A 286 -20.38 -12.54 -14.15
C ARG A 286 -19.31 -11.75 -14.90
N GLU A 287 -19.56 -10.47 -15.16
CA GLU A 287 -18.60 -9.60 -15.83
C GLU A 287 -17.33 -9.39 -15.00
N ILE A 288 -17.45 -9.22 -13.68
CA ILE A 288 -16.31 -9.10 -12.77
C ILE A 288 -15.50 -10.41 -12.75
N LEU A 289 -16.16 -11.56 -12.55
CA LEU A 289 -15.48 -12.84 -12.36
C LEU A 289 -14.88 -13.42 -13.64
N TYR A 290 -15.54 -13.24 -14.79
CA TYR A 290 -15.13 -13.88 -16.05
C TYR A 290 -14.46 -12.92 -17.04
N ASN A 291 -14.82 -11.63 -17.02
CA ASN A 291 -14.29 -10.64 -17.96
C ASN A 291 -13.31 -9.65 -17.30
N GLY A 292 -13.11 -9.73 -15.97
CA GLY A 292 -12.18 -8.87 -15.24
C GLY A 292 -12.57 -7.39 -15.23
N LEU A 293 -13.85 -7.09 -15.39
CA LEU A 293 -14.37 -5.72 -15.35
C LEU A 293 -14.41 -5.22 -13.90
N GLU A 294 -13.94 -3.99 -13.67
CA GLU A 294 -14.03 -3.31 -12.38
C GLU A 294 -15.19 -2.31 -12.37
N TYR A 295 -15.92 -2.28 -11.26
CA TYR A 295 -17.04 -1.38 -11.05
C TYR A 295 -16.79 -0.49 -9.83
N PRO A 296 -17.14 0.81 -9.90
CA PRO A 296 -17.05 1.69 -8.73
C PRO A 296 -17.90 1.17 -7.58
N ASP A 297 -17.37 1.20 -6.36
CA ASP A 297 -18.03 0.73 -5.13
C ASP A 297 -18.45 -0.77 -5.14
N VAL A 298 -17.87 -1.61 -6.02
CA VAL A 298 -18.09 -3.07 -6.03
C VAL A 298 -16.76 -3.81 -5.92
N HIS A 299 -16.63 -4.69 -4.93
CA HIS A 299 -15.37 -5.35 -4.62
C HIS A 299 -15.55 -6.86 -4.35
N VAL A 300 -14.70 -7.69 -4.95
CA VAL A 300 -14.62 -9.12 -4.60
C VAL A 300 -13.80 -9.27 -3.32
N LEU A 301 -14.38 -9.90 -2.30
CA LEU A 301 -13.73 -10.11 -1.01
C LEU A 301 -12.81 -11.33 -1.08
N SER A 302 -11.52 -11.11 -0.79
CA SER A 302 -10.58 -12.20 -0.58
C SER A 302 -10.81 -12.90 0.77
N PRO A 303 -10.36 -14.16 0.96
CA PRO A 303 -10.58 -14.91 2.19
C PRO A 303 -10.13 -14.19 3.47
N ASP A 304 -9.01 -13.47 3.40
CA ASP A 304 -8.41 -12.75 4.54
C ASP A 304 -8.76 -11.25 4.57
N CYS A 305 -9.75 -10.84 3.77
CA CYS A 305 -10.14 -9.44 3.66
C CYS A 305 -10.79 -8.92 4.95
N ARG A 306 -10.39 -7.72 5.35
CA ARG A 306 -11.01 -6.91 6.40
C ARG A 306 -11.69 -5.70 5.74
N PRO A 307 -12.91 -5.86 5.22
CA PRO A 307 -13.53 -4.88 4.31
C PRO A 307 -13.78 -3.52 4.97
N VAL A 308 -14.01 -3.49 6.29
CA VAL A 308 -14.21 -2.23 7.01
C VAL A 308 -12.94 -1.38 7.01
N LEU A 309 -11.77 -2.01 7.17
CA LEU A 309 -10.48 -1.32 7.20
C LEU A 309 -9.87 -1.14 5.80
N GLN A 310 -9.99 -2.14 4.93
CA GLN A 310 -9.28 -2.21 3.66
C GLN A 310 -10.08 -1.63 2.48
N LEU A 311 -11.41 -1.70 2.53
CA LEU A 311 -12.28 -1.31 1.42
C LEU A 311 -13.17 -0.10 1.75
N GLY A 312 -12.98 0.52 2.92
CA GLY A 312 -13.76 1.70 3.33
C GLY A 312 -15.27 1.43 3.35
N MET A 313 -15.66 0.23 3.77
CA MET A 313 -17.05 -0.23 3.72
C MET A 313 -18.00 0.74 4.44
N LYS A 314 -19.05 1.18 3.74
CA LYS A 314 -20.03 2.15 4.25
C LYS A 314 -21.25 1.44 4.87
N PRO A 315 -22.00 2.09 5.78
CA PRO A 315 -23.27 1.56 6.26
C PRO A 315 -24.24 1.26 5.10
N ASN A 316 -25.09 0.25 5.28
CA ASN A 316 -26.06 -0.23 4.26
C ASN A 316 -25.42 -0.82 2.99
N SER A 317 -24.15 -1.21 3.06
CA SER A 317 -23.55 -2.06 2.03
C SER A 317 -24.16 -3.46 2.05
N GLU A 318 -24.19 -4.10 0.89
CA GLU A 318 -24.74 -5.45 0.70
C GLU A 318 -23.63 -6.41 0.25
N ILE A 319 -23.58 -7.58 0.86
CA ILE A 319 -22.68 -8.66 0.46
C ILE A 319 -23.49 -9.71 -0.28
N VAL A 320 -23.12 -9.95 -1.53
CA VAL A 320 -23.74 -10.96 -2.38
C VAL A 320 -22.84 -12.17 -2.43
N ILE A 321 -23.42 -13.34 -2.14
CA ILE A 321 -22.75 -14.64 -2.24
C ILE A 321 -23.21 -15.29 -3.56
N HIS A 322 -22.24 -15.56 -4.41
CA HIS A 322 -22.43 -16.21 -5.72
C HIS A 322 -21.64 -17.50 -5.78
N GLY A 323 -22.28 -18.60 -6.17
CA GLY A 323 -21.66 -19.92 -6.28
C GLY A 323 -22.38 -20.99 -5.45
N SER A 324 -21.87 -22.22 -5.55
CA SER A 324 -22.57 -23.41 -5.07
C SER A 324 -22.53 -23.55 -3.54
N LEU A 325 -23.65 -23.25 -2.86
CA LEU A 325 -23.84 -23.56 -1.44
C LEU A 325 -24.63 -24.86 -1.29
N ARG A 326 -24.03 -25.92 -0.72
CA ARG A 326 -24.70 -27.22 -0.53
C ARG A 326 -25.28 -27.32 0.88
N CYS A 327 -26.58 -27.53 0.97
CA CYS A 327 -27.31 -27.72 2.22
C CYS A 327 -27.85 -29.15 2.32
N GLU A 328 -28.29 -29.54 3.51
CA GLU A 328 -28.82 -30.89 3.76
C GLU A 328 -30.02 -31.24 2.87
N SER A 329 -30.89 -30.27 2.58
CA SER A 329 -32.01 -30.46 1.65
C SER A 329 -31.61 -30.75 0.19
N ASP A 330 -30.39 -30.41 -0.22
CA ASP A 330 -29.88 -30.68 -1.57
C ASP A 330 -29.28 -32.09 -1.69
N LEU A 331 -29.06 -32.78 -0.55
CA LEU A 331 -28.62 -34.16 -0.58
C LEU A 331 -29.72 -35.04 -1.19
N PRO A 332 -29.36 -36.03 -2.02
CA PRO A 332 -30.34 -36.94 -2.59
C PRO A 332 -31.11 -37.62 -1.44
N LYS A 333 -32.42 -37.36 -1.37
CA LYS A 333 -33.31 -38.00 -0.39
C LYS A 333 -33.19 -39.51 -0.57
N ARG A 334 -32.80 -40.25 0.46
CA ARG A 334 -32.71 -41.72 0.39
C ARG A 334 -33.99 -42.35 0.89
N CYS A 335 -34.37 -43.49 0.30
CA CYS A 335 -35.48 -44.28 0.82
C CYS A 335 -35.18 -44.70 2.26
N PHE A 336 -36.17 -44.66 3.15
CA PHE A 336 -36.02 -45.10 4.55
C PHE A 336 -35.39 -46.50 4.68
N VAL A 337 -35.62 -47.39 3.71
CA VAL A 337 -35.00 -48.72 3.67
C VAL A 337 -33.47 -48.67 3.66
N GLN A 338 -32.90 -47.67 2.99
CA GLN A 338 -31.45 -47.48 2.88
C GLN A 338 -30.85 -46.73 4.09
N THR A 339 -31.67 -45.98 4.84
CA THR A 339 -31.21 -45.19 6.00
C THR A 339 -31.50 -45.85 7.34
N PHE A 340 -32.31 -46.91 7.37
CA PHE A 340 -32.71 -47.63 8.58
C PHE A 340 -31.51 -48.19 9.35
N LYS A 341 -31.46 -47.90 10.66
CA LYS A 341 -30.48 -48.46 11.60
C LYS A 341 -31.22 -49.15 12.74
N LYS A 342 -30.97 -50.45 12.94
CA LYS A 342 -31.67 -51.29 13.93
C LYS A 342 -31.54 -50.78 15.38
N ASP A 343 -30.44 -50.10 15.68
CA ASP A 343 -30.14 -49.63 17.04
C ASP A 343 -30.73 -48.25 17.36
N LYS A 344 -31.32 -47.57 16.36
CA LYS A 344 -31.88 -46.21 16.52
C LYS A 344 -33.41 -46.26 16.44
N LYS A 345 -34.09 -46.00 17.55
CA LYS A 345 -35.56 -45.89 17.61
C LYS A 345 -36.01 -44.57 16.98
N GLU A 346 -36.11 -44.53 15.65
CA GLU A 346 -36.68 -43.39 14.90
C GLU A 346 -38.15 -43.64 14.59
N THR A 347 -38.98 -42.60 14.66
CA THR A 347 -40.37 -42.66 14.19
C THR A 347 -40.45 -42.31 12.71
N VAL A 348 -41.31 -42.99 11.96
CA VAL A 348 -41.49 -42.80 10.53
C VAL A 348 -42.96 -42.71 10.17
N ASP A 349 -43.26 -41.79 9.26
CA ASP A 349 -44.57 -41.66 8.65
C ASP A 349 -44.66 -42.48 7.36
N TYR A 350 -45.70 -43.30 7.30
CA TYR A 350 -46.07 -44.11 6.16
C TYR A 350 -47.32 -43.58 5.47
N PHE A 351 -47.27 -43.59 4.15
CA PHE A 351 -48.35 -43.11 3.30
C PHE A 351 -48.91 -44.20 2.40
N TYR A 352 -50.15 -43.99 1.96
CA TYR A 352 -50.87 -44.82 0.99
C TYR A 352 -51.11 -44.02 -0.28
N CYS A 353 -50.66 -44.53 -1.42
CA CYS A 353 -50.94 -43.93 -2.72
C CYS A 353 -52.16 -44.60 -3.35
N LYS A 354 -53.23 -43.84 -3.63
CA LYS A 354 -54.46 -44.38 -4.22
C LYS A 354 -54.25 -44.88 -5.65
N GLN A 355 -53.52 -44.10 -6.45
CA GLN A 355 -53.25 -44.42 -7.86
C GLN A 355 -52.35 -45.65 -8.03
N CYS A 356 -51.39 -45.84 -7.13
CA CYS A 356 -50.50 -47.01 -7.16
C CYS A 356 -51.01 -48.18 -6.32
N SER A 357 -52.05 -47.97 -5.50
CA SER A 357 -52.57 -48.93 -4.52
C SER A 357 -51.50 -49.51 -3.58
N PHE A 358 -50.47 -48.72 -3.24
CA PHE A 358 -49.38 -49.14 -2.35
C PHE A 358 -49.53 -48.54 -0.97
N LYS A 359 -49.47 -49.41 0.05
CA LYS A 359 -49.33 -49.04 1.47
C LYS A 359 -47.84 -49.05 1.85
N TRP A 360 -47.48 -48.41 2.95
CA TRP A 360 -46.09 -48.36 3.47
C TRP A 360 -45.09 -47.64 2.56
N ILE A 361 -45.43 -46.43 2.13
CA ILE A 361 -44.52 -45.53 1.42
C ILE A 361 -43.89 -44.56 2.43
N CYS A 362 -42.57 -44.51 2.54
CA CYS A 362 -41.90 -43.53 3.41
C CYS A 362 -41.94 -42.11 2.81
N ARG A 363 -41.81 -41.08 3.67
CA ARG A 363 -41.84 -39.66 3.25
C ARG A 363 -40.90 -39.33 2.07
N PRO A 364 -39.63 -39.79 2.03
CA PRO A 364 -38.77 -39.60 0.84
C PRO A 364 -39.34 -40.14 -0.47
N CYS A 365 -39.90 -41.36 -0.45
CA CYS A 365 -40.51 -41.97 -1.63
C CYS A 365 -41.83 -41.30 -2.03
N MET A 366 -42.54 -40.69 -1.08
CA MET A 366 -43.71 -39.86 -1.39
C MET A 366 -43.29 -38.63 -2.21
N ASP A 367 -42.27 -37.91 -1.76
CA ASP A 367 -41.83 -36.65 -2.38
C ASP A 367 -41.20 -36.84 -3.77
N VAL A 368 -40.55 -37.99 -4.00
CA VAL A 368 -39.79 -38.24 -5.24
C VAL A 368 -40.44 -39.27 -6.14
N CYS A 369 -40.67 -40.49 -5.66
CA CYS A 369 -41.22 -41.58 -6.49
C CYS A 369 -42.72 -41.43 -6.79
N HIS A 370 -43.45 -40.71 -5.93
CA HIS A 370 -44.89 -40.48 -6.04
C HIS A 370 -45.24 -38.99 -6.18
N LYS A 371 -44.30 -38.19 -6.71
CA LYS A 371 -44.52 -36.77 -6.96
C LYS A 371 -45.70 -36.57 -7.92
N GLY A 372 -46.76 -35.92 -7.45
CA GLY A 372 -47.98 -35.67 -8.22
C GLY A 372 -49.04 -36.78 -8.12
N HIS A 373 -48.85 -37.79 -7.26
CA HIS A 373 -49.88 -38.79 -6.99
C HIS A 373 -50.79 -38.39 -5.82
N ASP A 374 -52.03 -38.89 -5.81
CA ASP A 374 -52.92 -38.77 -4.63
C ASP A 374 -52.45 -39.73 -3.54
N VAL A 375 -51.73 -39.17 -2.57
CA VAL A 375 -51.11 -39.86 -1.44
C VAL A 375 -51.73 -39.37 -0.14
N VAL A 376 -52.23 -40.30 0.68
CA VAL A 376 -52.87 -40.01 1.97
C VAL A 376 -52.06 -40.60 3.13
N PRO A 377 -52.09 -39.99 4.33
CA PRO A 377 -51.51 -40.58 5.54
C PRO A 377 -52.05 -41.99 5.78
N TYR A 378 -51.16 -42.96 6.01
CA TYR A 378 -51.54 -44.36 6.30
C TYR A 378 -51.26 -44.71 7.76
N ILE A 379 -50.00 -44.53 8.22
CA ILE A 379 -49.61 -44.72 9.61
C ILE A 379 -48.60 -43.63 9.96
N MET A 380 -48.91 -42.77 10.93
CA MET A 380 -48.02 -41.70 11.37
C MET A 380 -47.29 -42.10 12.65
N ASN A 381 -46.08 -41.58 12.86
CA ASN A 381 -45.26 -41.81 14.05
C ASN A 381 -45.03 -43.29 14.40
N HIS A 382 -44.92 -44.17 13.39
CA HIS A 382 -44.65 -45.59 13.63
C HIS A 382 -43.19 -45.80 14.01
N VAL A 383 -42.89 -46.67 14.98
CA VAL A 383 -41.52 -47.09 15.30
C VAL A 383 -41.27 -48.45 14.62
N PRO A 384 -40.62 -48.48 13.45
CA PRO A 384 -40.43 -49.72 12.71
C PRO A 384 -39.29 -50.56 13.31
N GLU A 385 -39.51 -51.87 13.44
CA GLU A 385 -38.48 -52.84 13.89
C GLU A 385 -37.56 -53.29 12.74
N TRP A 386 -37.92 -52.96 11.49
CA TRP A 386 -37.21 -53.34 10.28
C TRP A 386 -37.36 -52.27 9.19
N ALA A 387 -36.50 -52.30 8.18
CA ALA A 387 -36.50 -51.39 7.04
C ALA A 387 -37.77 -51.53 6.17
N CYS A 388 -38.85 -50.84 6.52
CA CYS A 388 -40.12 -50.90 5.79
C CYS A 388 -40.31 -49.72 4.84
N CYS A 389 -40.22 -49.97 3.53
CA CYS A 389 -40.81 -49.17 2.45
C CYS A 389 -41.07 -50.10 1.27
N TYR A 390 -42.24 -50.01 0.65
CA TYR A 390 -42.62 -50.92 -0.44
C TYR A 390 -42.12 -50.48 -1.82
N CYS A 391 -41.66 -49.24 -1.95
CA CYS A 391 -41.18 -48.68 -3.21
C CYS A 391 -39.97 -49.49 -3.78
N PRO A 392 -38.93 -49.82 -2.99
CA PRO A 392 -37.81 -50.65 -3.46
C PRO A 392 -38.22 -52.10 -3.74
N ARG A 393 -39.03 -52.70 -2.86
CA ARG A 393 -39.51 -54.10 -3.01
C ARG A 393 -40.30 -54.32 -4.29
N LYS A 394 -40.98 -53.28 -4.79
CA LYS A 394 -41.78 -53.30 -6.03
C LYS A 394 -41.04 -52.74 -7.25
N LYS A 395 -39.73 -52.48 -7.15
CA LYS A 395 -38.88 -51.91 -8.23
C LYS A 395 -39.40 -50.59 -8.82
N LYS A 396 -40.09 -49.77 -8.01
CA LYS A 396 -40.61 -48.45 -8.40
C LYS A 396 -39.89 -47.29 -7.70
N CYS A 397 -38.86 -47.59 -6.90
CA CYS A 397 -38.04 -46.59 -6.23
C CYS A 397 -37.03 -46.00 -7.22
N VAL A 398 -37.05 -44.68 -7.35
CA VAL A 398 -36.09 -43.89 -8.15
C VAL A 398 -34.99 -43.29 -7.25
N LEU A 399 -35.06 -43.57 -5.94
CA LEU A 399 -34.12 -43.14 -4.90
C LEU A 399 -33.12 -44.22 -4.49
#